data_AF-A0A345Z2C4-F1
#
_entry.id   AF-A0A345Z2C4-F1
#
_cell.length_a   1.000
_cell.length_b   1.000
_cell.length_c   1.000
_cell.angle_alpha   90.00
_cell.angle_beta   90.00
_cell.angle_gamma   90.00
#
_symmetry.space_group_name_H-M   'P 1'
#
loop_
_entity.id
_entity.type
_entity.pdbx_description
1 polymer ?
#
loop_
_entity_poly.entity_id
_entity_poly.type
_entity_poly.pdbx_seq_one_letter_code
_entity_poly.pdbx_strand_id
1 'polypeptide(L)'
;MQAHEWQNTLIMVFEIFAMIIALIMIAVGLIQNKKSQTGLSALNGGNDELFSNSKERGLDKTMSIWMFSLGIALFVITIIICILTNTILK
;
A
#
# COMPACT_ATOMS: atom_id res chain seq x y z
N MET A 1 -29.97 -9.88 18.40
CA MET A 1 -29.43 -10.83 17.40
C MET A 1 -29.23 -10.18 16.04
N GLN A 2 -30.25 -9.61 15.38
CA GLN A 2 -30.08 -9.02 14.03
C GLN A 2 -29.03 -7.90 13.92
N ALA A 3 -28.92 -6.99 14.90
CA ALA A 3 -27.97 -5.87 14.81
C ALA A 3 -26.50 -6.32 14.75
N HIS A 4 -26.12 -7.39 15.44
CA HIS A 4 -24.74 -7.91 15.43
C HIS A 4 -24.34 -8.55 14.10
N GLU A 5 -25.29 -9.13 13.37
CA GLU A 5 -25.01 -9.76 12.07
C GLU A 5 -24.72 -8.71 10.98
N TRP A 6 -25.43 -7.58 11.02
CA TRP A 6 -25.16 -6.45 10.14
C TRP A 6 -23.77 -5.85 10.39
N GLN A 7 -23.34 -5.77 11.64
CA GLN A 7 -22.01 -5.27 12.01
C GLN A 7 -20.91 -6.17 11.46
N ASN A 8 -21.01 -7.48 11.70
CA ASN A 8 -20.03 -8.46 11.23
C ASN A 8 -19.96 -8.50 9.70
N THR A 9 -21.10 -8.41 9.04
CA THR A 9 -21.16 -8.39 7.56
C THR A 9 -20.46 -7.15 7.00
N LEU A 10 -20.68 -5.98 7.59
CA LEU A 10 -20.01 -4.75 7.16
C LEU A 10 -18.50 -4.84 7.35
N ILE A 11 -18.04 -5.29 8.51
CA ILE A 11 -16.60 -5.46 8.79
C ILE A 11 -15.97 -6.44 7.79
N MET A 12 -16.59 -7.61 7.57
CA MET A 12 -16.10 -8.60 6.60
C MET A 12 -15.98 -8.02 5.18
N VAL A 13 -16.95 -7.20 4.75
CA VAL A 13 -16.89 -6.55 3.44
C VAL A 13 -15.68 -5.61 3.35
N PHE A 14 -15.45 -4.75 4.35
CA PHE A 14 -14.30 -3.85 4.37
C PHE A 14 -12.96 -4.59 4.44
N GLU A 15 -12.88 -5.70 5.19
CA GLU A 15 -11.68 -6.55 5.25
C GLU A 15 -11.35 -7.19 3.89
N ILE A 16 -12.38 -7.66 3.16
CA ILE A 16 -12.20 -8.21 1.81
C ILE A 16 -11.65 -7.12 0.87
N PHE A 17 -12.20 -5.90 0.93
CA PHE A 17 -11.68 -4.78 0.14
C PHE A 17 -10.22 -4.45 0.48
N ALA A 18 -9.88 -4.39 1.77
CA ALA A 18 -8.51 -4.13 2.23
C ALA A 18 -7.54 -5.23 1.75
N MET A 19 -7.98 -6.49 1.78
CA MET A 19 -7.19 -7.63 1.30
C MET A 19 -6.92 -7.56 -0.21
N ILE A 20 -7.92 -7.20 -1.01
CA ILE A 20 -7.74 -7.01 -2.47
C ILE A 20 -6.73 -5.89 -2.75
N ILE A 21 -6.84 -4.75 -2.05
CA ILE A 21 -5.91 -3.62 -2.19
C ILE A 21 -4.49 -4.06 -1.82
N ALA A 22 -4.32 -4.82 -0.74
CA ALA A 22 -3.02 -5.35 -0.31
C ALA A 22 -2.40 -6.28 -1.37
N LEU A 23 -3.19 -7.16 -1.98
CA LEU A 23 -2.70 -8.03 -3.06
C LEU A 23 -2.24 -7.24 -4.29
N ILE A 24 -2.97 -6.18 -4.67
CA ILE A 24 -2.59 -5.29 -5.76
C ILE A 24 -1.27 -4.57 -5.41
N MET A 25 -1.13 -4.07 -4.18
CA MET A 25 0.10 -3.43 -3.70
C MET A 25 1.31 -4.37 -3.76
N ILE A 26 1.15 -5.63 -3.37
CA ILE A 26 2.22 -6.64 -3.48
C ILE A 26 2.61 -6.84 -4.94
N ALA A 27 1.64 -7.01 -5.84
CA ALA A 27 1.92 -7.18 -7.27
C ALA A 27 2.65 -5.96 -7.86
N VAL A 28 2.19 -4.75 -7.54
CA VAL A 28 2.80 -3.47 -7.92
C VAL A 28 4.24 -3.34 -7.39
N GLY A 29 4.48 -3.71 -6.13
CA GLY A 29 5.81 -3.67 -5.50
C GLY A 29 6.82 -4.63 -6.13
N LEU A 30 6.36 -5.85 -6.49
CA LEU A 30 7.21 -6.82 -7.19
C LEU A 30 7.60 -6.35 -8.59
N ILE A 31 6.73 -5.63 -9.28
CA ILE A 31 7.02 -5.05 -10.60
C ILE A 31 8.08 -3.93 -10.49
N GLN A 32 8.00 -3.10 -9.45
CA GLN A 32 8.98 -2.02 -9.22
C GLN A 32 10.40 -2.54 -8.91
N ASN A 33 10.52 -3.70 -8.24
CA ASN A 33 11.81 -4.25 -7.80
C ASN A 33 12.69 -4.76 -8.97
N LYS A 34 12.11 -5.01 -10.15
CA LYS A 34 12.85 -5.57 -11.31
C LYS A 34 13.88 -4.61 -11.93
N LYS A 35 13.90 -3.34 -11.51
CA LYS A 35 14.78 -2.30 -12.06
C LYS A 35 15.89 -1.83 -11.10
N SER A 36 15.93 -2.33 -9.86
CA SER A 36 16.96 -1.92 -8.90
C SER A 36 18.27 -2.66 -9.14
N GLN A 37 19.38 -1.91 -9.19
CA GLN A 37 20.75 -2.43 -9.11
C GLN A 37 20.87 -3.51 -8.02
N THR A 38 21.73 -4.50 -8.27
CA THR A 38 22.12 -5.60 -7.38
C THR A 38 21.88 -5.28 -5.90
N GLY A 39 21.04 -6.06 -5.21
CA GLY A 39 20.51 -5.71 -3.87
C GLY A 39 21.56 -5.34 -2.81
N LEU A 40 22.82 -5.75 -2.99
CA LEU A 40 23.95 -5.35 -2.15
C LEU A 40 24.33 -3.85 -2.33
N SER A 41 24.24 -3.32 -3.55
CA SER A 41 24.49 -1.91 -3.87
C SER A 41 23.36 -1.00 -3.37
N ALA A 42 22.11 -1.49 -3.35
CA ALA A 42 20.98 -0.75 -2.77
C ALA A 42 21.06 -0.64 -1.23
N LEU A 43 21.61 -1.67 -0.56
CA LEU A 43 21.80 -1.68 0.89
C LEU A 43 23.02 -0.87 1.36
N ASN A 44 24.05 -0.75 0.52
CA ASN A 44 25.31 -0.09 0.87
C ASN A 44 25.36 1.39 0.46
N GLY A 45 24.22 2.00 0.11
CA GLY A 45 24.14 3.39 -0.34
C GLY A 45 24.93 3.63 -1.62
N GLY A 46 24.71 2.76 -2.63
CA GLY A 46 25.45 2.70 -3.89
C GLY A 46 25.93 4.06 -4.38
N ASN A 47 27.23 4.16 -4.65
CA ASN A 47 27.98 5.36 -5.00
C ASN A 47 27.18 6.31 -5.92
N ASP A 48 26.46 7.24 -5.30
CA ASP A 48 25.63 8.19 -6.00
C ASP A 48 26.55 9.04 -6.87
N GLU A 49 26.30 8.96 -8.16
CA GLU A 49 26.50 10.07 -9.06
C GLU A 49 25.73 11.26 -8.44
N LEU A 50 26.38 12.01 -7.55
CA LEU A 50 25.85 13.17 -6.81
C LEU A 50 25.34 14.31 -7.73
N PHE A 51 25.44 14.13 -9.05
CA PHE A 51 24.91 15.00 -10.09
C PHE A 51 23.95 14.29 -11.08
N SER A 52 23.60 13.02 -10.86
CA SER A 52 22.53 12.34 -11.63
C SER A 52 21.16 12.70 -11.05
N ASN A 53 20.89 14.00 -10.99
CA ASN A 53 19.54 14.53 -11.10
C ASN A 53 18.97 14.24 -12.52
N SER A 54 19.24 13.04 -13.06
CA SER A 54 18.46 12.36 -14.08
C SER A 54 17.13 12.01 -13.46
N LYS A 55 16.34 13.07 -13.26
CA LYS A 55 14.88 13.11 -13.16
C LYS A 55 14.29 11.74 -13.50
N GLU A 56 13.82 11.02 -12.49
CA GLU A 56 13.14 9.73 -12.65
C GLU A 56 12.17 9.82 -13.84
N ARG A 57 12.51 9.17 -14.95
CA ARG A 57 11.78 9.36 -16.21
C ARG A 57 10.51 8.52 -16.22
N GLY A 58 9.37 9.22 -16.20
CA GLY A 58 8.07 8.80 -16.70
C GLY A 58 7.38 7.69 -15.91
N LEU A 59 7.80 6.44 -16.14
CA LEU A 59 7.09 5.26 -15.63
C LEU A 59 7.45 4.95 -14.17
N ASP A 60 8.72 5.11 -13.79
CA ASP A 60 9.16 4.78 -12.43
C ASP A 60 8.54 5.75 -11.40
N LYS A 61 8.56 7.05 -11.70
CA LYS A 61 7.93 8.08 -10.85
C LYS A 61 6.42 7.87 -10.72
N THR A 62 5.75 7.52 -11.83
CA THR A 62 4.30 7.31 -11.83
C THR A 62 3.94 6.10 -10.99
N MET A 63 4.66 4.98 -11.13
CA MET A 63 4.42 3.75 -10.35
C MET A 63 4.68 3.96 -8.85
N SER A 64 5.70 4.75 -8.50
CA SER A 64 5.99 5.16 -7.11
C SER A 64 4.84 5.99 -6.51
N ILE A 65 4.32 6.97 -7.26
CA ILE A 65 3.16 7.78 -6.82
C ILE A 65 1.90 6.92 -6.66
N TRP A 66 1.64 5.98 -7.59
CA TRP A 66 0.53 5.05 -7.46
C TRP A 66 0.65 4.19 -6.21
N MET A 67 1.83 3.62 -5.96
CA MET A 67 2.09 2.81 -4.77
C MET A 67 1.89 3.62 -3.47
N PHE A 68 2.35 4.86 -3.46
CA PHE A 68 2.14 5.78 -2.34
C PHE A 68 0.65 6.07 -2.13
N SER A 69 -0.10 6.36 -3.19
CA SER A 69 -1.55 6.59 -3.13
C SER A 69 -2.32 5.36 -2.65
N LEU A 70 -1.95 4.16 -3.13
CA LEU A 70 -2.50 2.88 -2.68
C LEU A 70 -2.24 2.64 -1.18
N GLY A 71 -1.03 2.96 -0.71
CA GLY A 71 -0.67 2.87 0.70
C GLY A 71 -1.49 3.82 1.58
N ILE A 72 -1.69 5.07 1.15
CA ILE A 72 -2.57 6.01 1.86
C ILE A 72 -4.01 5.50 1.88
N ALA A 73 -4.53 5.02 0.76
CA ALA A 73 -5.89 4.48 0.68
C ALA A 73 -6.09 3.30 1.64
N LEU A 74 -5.14 2.36 1.65
CA LEU A 74 -5.14 1.24 2.59
C LEU A 74 -5.16 1.76 4.03
N PHE A 75 -4.25 2.67 4.39
CA PHE A 75 -4.14 3.22 5.74
C PHE A 75 -5.45 3.88 6.22
N VAL A 76 -6.10 4.68 5.37
CA VAL A 76 -7.38 5.32 5.69
C VAL A 76 -8.48 4.28 5.90
N ILE A 77 -8.57 3.26 5.04
CA ILE A 77 -9.55 2.17 5.20
C ILE A 77 -9.35 1.43 6.52
N THR A 78 -8.10 1.11 6.88
CA THR A 78 -7.81 0.42 8.15
C THR A 78 -8.19 1.25 9.36
N ILE A 79 -7.98 2.57 9.32
CA ILE A 79 -8.43 3.49 10.38
C ILE A 79 -9.95 3.50 10.47
N ILE A 80 -10.66 3.56 9.34
CA ILE A 80 -12.13 3.54 9.32
C ILE A 80 -12.66 2.24 9.95
N ILE A 81 -12.10 1.08 9.59
CA ILE A 81 -12.47 -0.20 10.20
C ILE A 81 -12.21 -0.17 11.71
N CYS A 82 -11.05 0.33 12.15
CA CYS A 82 -10.70 0.43 13.56
C CYS A 82 -11.70 1.28 14.35
N ILE A 83 -12.07 2.45 13.83
CA ILE A 83 -13.03 3.36 14.47
C ILE A 83 -14.44 2.74 14.47
N LEU A 84 -14.86 2.17 13.35
CA LEU A 84 -16.16 1.52 13.23
C LEU A 84 -16.29 0.38 14.24
N THR A 85 -15.29 -0.51 14.31
CA THR A 85 -15.24 -1.58 15.29
C THR A 85 -15.24 -1.05 16.72
N ASN A 86 -14.42 -0.05 17.06
CA ASN A 86 -14.37 0.49 18.42
C ASN A 86 -15.68 1.17 18.88
N THR A 87 -16.40 1.80 17.94
CA THR A 87 -17.62 2.54 18.24
C THR A 87 -18.86 1.65 18.27
N ILE A 88 -18.88 0.61 17.42
CA ILE A 88 -20.06 -0.21 17.16
C ILE A 88 -20.05 -1.55 17.92
N LEU A 89 -18.87 -2.09 18.27
CA LEU A 89 -18.71 -3.29 19.12
C LEU A 89 -18.52 -2.97 20.63
N LYS A 90 -18.95 -1.79 21.08
CA LYS A 90 -19.17 -1.55 22.51
C LYS A 90 -20.54 -2.01 22.97
#